data_AF-A0A3N5GIE5-F1
#
_entry.id   AF-A0A3N5GIE5-F1
#
_cell.length_a   1.000
_cell.length_b   1.000
_cell.length_c   1.000
_cell.angle_alpha   90.00
_cell.angle_beta   90.00
_cell.angle_gamma   90.00
#
_symmetry.space_group_name_H-M   'P 1'
#
loop_
_entity.id
_entity.type
_entity.pdbx_description
1 polymer ?
#
loop_
_entity_poly.entity_id
_entity_poly.type
_entity_poly.pdbx_seq_one_letter_code
_entity_poly.pdbx_strand_id
1 'polypeptide(L)' 'LLLVEQNARAALRVADYAYVLELGTVTTHGPAAAIADDERLVESYLGMGGAEY' A
#
# COMPACT_ATOMS: atom_id res chain seq x y z
N LEU A 1 -8.92 6.64 -12.59
CA LEU A 1 -7.51 6.39 -13.00
C LEU A 1 -7.07 5.11 -12.29
N LEU A 2 -6.34 4.22 -12.97
CA LEU A 2 -5.67 3.10 -12.29
C LEU A 2 -4.16 3.37 -12.33
N LEU A 3 -3.55 3.47 -11.15
CA LEU A 3 -2.12 3.72 -10.98
C LEU A 3 -1.50 2.50 -10.29
N VAL A 4 -0.40 2.00 -10.85
CA VAL A 4 0.42 0.96 -10.25
C VAL A 4 1.78 1.55 -9.98
N GLU A 5 2.24 1.47 -8.74
CA GLU A 5 3.43 2.18 -8.29
C GLU A 5 4.12 1.36 -7.19
N GLN A 6 5.45 1.38 -7.18
CA GLN A 6 6.25 0.75 -6.11
C GLN A 6 6.37 1.68 -4.91
N ASN A 7 6.41 2.99 -5.15
CA ASN A 7 6.30 3.99 -4.09
C ASN A 7 4.84 4.17 -3.66
N ALA A 8 4.30 3.22 -2.90
CA ALA A 8 2.89 3.28 -2.53
C ALA A 8 2.56 4.48 -1.61
N ARG A 9 3.52 5.10 -0.91
CA ARG A 9 3.28 6.41 -0.25
C ARG A 9 2.91 7.50 -1.25
N ALA A 10 3.55 7.52 -2.41
CA ALA A 10 3.21 8.48 -3.46
C ALA A 10 1.84 8.17 -4.08
N ALA A 11 1.53 6.90 -4.32
CA ALA A 11 0.24 6.49 -4.87
C ALA A 11 -0.92 6.79 -3.92
N LEU A 12 -0.77 6.52 -2.61
CA LEU A 12 -1.80 6.78 -1.61
C LEU A 12 -2.16 8.26 -1.47
N ARG A 13 -1.23 9.18 -1.75
CA ARG A 13 -1.52 10.63 -1.73
C ARG A 13 -2.43 11.11 -2.86
N VAL A 14 -2.55 10.35 -3.95
CA VAL A 14 -3.29 10.75 -5.15
C VAL A 14 -4.47 9.83 -5.47
N ALA A 15 -4.60 8.71 -4.76
CA ALA A 15 -5.66 7.74 -4.98
C ALA A 15 -6.83 7.96 -4.01
N ASP A 16 -8.04 7.61 -4.44
CA ASP A 16 -9.22 7.55 -3.56
C ASP A 16 -9.30 6.21 -2.81
N TYR A 17 -8.84 5.14 -3.46
CA TYR A 17 -8.89 3.77 -2.97
C TYR A 17 -7.62 3.03 -3.38
N ALA A 18 -7.15 2.10 -2.55
CA ALA A 18 -5.92 1.36 -2.80
C ALA A 18 -6.10 -0.15 -2.57
N TYR A 19 -5.28 -0.91 -3.29
CA TYR A 19 -5.10 -2.35 -3.15
C TYR A 19 -3.60 -2.61 -2.99
N VAL A 20 -3.21 -3.39 -1.99
CA VAL A 20 -1.85 -3.86 -1.78
C VAL A 20 -1.77 -5.29 -2.29
N LEU A 21 -0.85 -5.54 -3.21
CA LEU A 21 -0.62 -6.86 -3.82
C LEU A 21 0.74 -7.38 -3.36
N GLU A 22 0.76 -8.60 -2.83
CA GLU A 22 1.95 -9.29 -2.40
C GLU A 22 1.90 -10.73 -2.92
N LEU A 23 2.97 -11.15 -3.63
CA LEU A 23 3.10 -12.50 -4.18
C LEU A 23 1.85 -12.98 -4.96
N GLY A 24 1.20 -12.07 -5.69
CA GLY A 24 0.00 -12.37 -6.48
C GLY A 24 -1.31 -12.41 -5.69
N THR A 25 -1.29 -12.06 -4.41
CA THR A 25 -2.48 -12.02 -3.54
C THR A 25 -2.73 -10.60 -3.03
N VAL A 26 -3.99 -10.18 -2.98
CA VAL A 26 -4.37 -8.91 -2.36
C VAL A 26 -4.41 -9.08 -0.85
N THR A 27 -3.50 -8.41 -0.14
CA THR A 27 -3.37 -8.53 1.32
C THR A 27 -4.14 -7.44 2.06
N THR A 28 -4.24 -6.25 1.47
CA THR A 28 -4.94 -5.10 2.05
C THR A 28 -5.67 -4.32 0.97
N HIS A 29 -6.86 -3.81 1.26
CA HIS A 29 -7.55 -2.87 0.39
C HIS A 29 -8.52 -1.98 1.17
N GLY A 30 -8.76 -0.78 0.67
CA GLY A 30 -9.54 0.22 1.39
C GLY A 30 -9.40 1.64 0.85
N PRO A 31 -10.11 2.62 1.44
CA PRO A 31 -9.88 4.03 1.17
C PRO A 31 -8.41 4.37 1.36
N ALA A 32 -7.81 5.09 0.41
CA ALA A 32 -6.38 5.37 0.44
C ALA A 32 -5.95 6.13 1.71
N ALA A 33 -6.79 7.04 2.19
CA ALA A 33 -6.57 7.76 3.45
C ALA A 33 -6.51 6.82 4.66
N ALA A 34 -7.41 5.84 4.75
CA ALA A 34 -7.42 4.88 5.86
C ALA A 34 -6.18 3.98 5.87
N ILE A 35 -5.69 3.60 4.68
CA ILE A 35 -4.46 2.81 4.54
C ILE A 35 -3.22 3.68 4.85
N ALA A 36 -3.24 4.96 4.47
CA ALA A 36 -2.15 5.88 4.75
C ALA A 36 -2.03 6.24 6.24
N ASP A 37 -3.14 6.24 6.98
CA ASP A 37 -3.18 6.50 8.43
C ASP A 37 -2.77 5.29 9.28
N ASP A 38 -2.73 4.08 8.71
CA ASP A 38 -2.25 2.89 9.41
C ASP A 38 -0.72 2.80 9.33
N GLU A 39 -0.06 3.35 10.35
CA GLU A 39 1.41 3.35 10.46
C GLU A 39 2.03 1.96 10.35
N ARG A 40 1.35 0.90 10.81
CA ARG A 40 1.86 -0.48 10.74
C ARG A 40 1.84 -1.01 9.32
N LEU A 41 0.77 -0.73 8.56
CA LEU A 41 0.70 -1.08 7.14
C LEU A 41 1.75 -0.29 6.33
N VAL A 42 1.88 1.00 6.63
CA VAL A 42 2.87 1.87 5.99
C VAL A 42 4.29 1.43 6.28
N GLU A 43 4.60 0.98 7.50
CA GLU A 43 5.92 0.43 7.83
C GLU A 43 6.13 -0.93 7.16
N SER A 44 5.20 -1.87 7.32
CA SER A 44 5.36 -3.25 6.83
C SER A 44 5.43 -3.36 5.31
N TYR A 45 4.68 -2.51 4.59
CA TYR A 45 4.59 -2.57 3.13
C TYR A 45 5.34 -1.44 2.43
N LEU A 46 5.56 -0.29 3.09
CA LEU A 46 6.15 0.91 2.48
C LEU A 46 7.50 1.32 3.10
N GLY A 47 7.95 0.67 4.19
CA GLY A 47 9.20 0.99 4.90
C GLY A 47 10.19 -0.16 4.92
N MET A 48 11.20 -0.12 4.03
CA MET A 48 12.33 -1.06 3.91
C MET A 48 11.93 -2.54 3.73
N GLY A 49 12.09 -3.00 2.49
CA GLY A 49 11.65 -4.32 2.03
C GLY A 49 12.10 -5.49 2.90
N GLY A 50 11.19 -6.45 3.06
CA GLY A 50 11.48 -7.76 3.63
C GLY A 50 10.76 -7.98 4.95
N ALA A 51 9.43 -8.14 4.91
CA ALA A 51 8.87 -9.23 5.71
C ALA A 51 9.36 -10.51 5.01
N GLU A 52 10.38 -11.13 5.59
CA GLU A 52 10.98 -12.37 5.10
C GLU A 52 9.92 -13.46 4.93
N TYR A 53 10.11 -14.29 3.90
CA TYR A 53 9.28 -15.44 3.53
C TYR A 53 9.12 -16.48 4.65
#